data_AF-A0A7R8X2B8-F1
#
_entry.id   AF-A0A7R8X2B8-F1
#
_cell.length_a   1.000
_cell.length_b   1.000
_cell.length_c   1.000
_cell.angle_alpha   90.00
_cell.angle_beta   90.00
_cell.angle_gamma   90.00
#
_symmetry.space_group_name_H-M   'P 1'
#
loop_
_entity.id
_entity.type
_entity.pdbx_description
1 polymer ?
#
loop_
_entity_poly.entity_id
_entity_poly.type
_entity_poly.pdbx_seq_one_letter_code
_entity_poly.pdbx_strand_id
1 'polypeptide(L)'
;MTPQIKLSTARCIFGLPVPNGEERWDALLESSWNVACEKGLSRYSLKNVPFRVIPGKYGFLAKLVCERRIRREPLAFQGLQEPFDPDAFHFGRVKEEILLDIVDGDSEDPTEEEHGLLLNVSPFEVTSSLLVPFAHDGRPQVLAPDALRLALLFVLNSSSPDLRIGFNCPLAGATVNHLHFHAYYLRHRLYIEGAESVNLKGPVWTLKDYPVKSFLFYVEGNDDLSPTVE
;
A
#
# COMPACT_ATOMS: atom_id res chain seq x y z
N MET A 1 -14.21 19.52 -1.57
CA MET A 1 -14.36 18.41 -0.60
C MET A 1 -13.64 17.22 -1.19
N THR A 2 -12.72 16.62 -0.45
CA THR A 2 -11.99 15.42 -0.88
C THR A 2 -12.99 14.26 -0.99
N PRO A 3 -12.92 13.40 -2.02
CA PRO A 3 -13.80 12.25 -2.10
C PRO A 3 -13.47 11.27 -0.98
N GLN A 4 -14.50 10.65 -0.38
CA GLN A 4 -14.33 9.69 0.70
C GLN A 4 -14.68 8.27 0.25
N ILE A 5 -13.94 7.28 0.75
CA ILE A 5 -14.29 5.86 0.63
C ILE A 5 -14.37 5.22 2.00
N LYS A 6 -15.44 4.47 2.20
CA LYS A 6 -15.65 3.59 3.35
C LYS A 6 -15.18 2.18 3.02
N LEU A 7 -14.19 1.69 3.77
CA LEU A 7 -13.74 0.29 3.78
C LEU A 7 -14.55 -0.50 4.80
N SER A 8 -14.78 -1.80 4.59
CA SER A 8 -15.43 -2.65 5.60
C SER A 8 -15.10 -4.12 5.38
N THR A 9 -15.06 -4.90 6.47
CA THR A 9 -15.02 -6.37 6.45
C THR A 9 -16.20 -6.96 5.67
N ALA A 10 -17.38 -6.33 5.71
CA ALA A 10 -18.56 -6.79 4.99
C ALA A 10 -18.43 -6.76 3.45
N ARG A 11 -17.42 -6.04 2.93
CA ARG A 11 -17.13 -5.90 1.50
C ARG A 11 -15.81 -6.56 1.07
N CYS A 12 -15.16 -7.29 1.98
CA CYS A 12 -13.90 -7.94 1.66
C CYS A 12 -14.10 -9.08 0.65
N ILE A 13 -13.15 -9.19 -0.27
CA ILE A 13 -13.15 -10.15 -1.38
C ILE A 13 -11.98 -11.10 -1.18
N PHE A 14 -12.29 -12.36 -0.88
CA PHE A 14 -11.33 -13.43 -0.62
C PHE A 14 -11.30 -14.40 -1.80
N GLY A 15 -10.71 -13.97 -2.93
CA GLY A 15 -10.47 -14.84 -4.09
C GLY A 15 -11.06 -14.36 -5.41
N LEU A 16 -10.95 -15.23 -6.42
CA LEU A 16 -11.42 -15.01 -7.80
C LEU A 16 -12.50 -16.04 -8.16
N PRO A 17 -13.49 -15.70 -9.01
CA PRO A 17 -13.68 -14.41 -9.66
C PRO A 17 -14.31 -13.38 -8.71
N VAL A 18 -13.84 -12.14 -8.83
CA VAL A 18 -14.43 -11.00 -8.14
C VAL A 18 -15.85 -10.77 -8.64
N PRO A 19 -16.85 -10.53 -7.77
CA PRO A 19 -18.21 -10.23 -8.19
C PRO A 19 -18.26 -9.00 -9.11
N ASN A 20 -18.93 -9.10 -10.27
CA ASN A 20 -19.24 -7.94 -11.10
C ASN A 20 -20.16 -7.00 -10.31
N GLY A 21 -19.67 -5.85 -9.85
CA GLY A 21 -20.54 -4.91 -9.14
C GLY A 21 -19.93 -3.72 -8.42
N GLU A 22 -18.61 -3.67 -8.15
CA GLU A 22 -18.04 -2.57 -7.34
C GLU A 22 -16.77 -1.94 -7.97
N GLU A 23 -16.80 -1.64 -9.27
CA GLU A 23 -15.75 -0.84 -9.96
C GLU A 23 -15.55 0.57 -9.36
N ARG A 24 -16.38 0.99 -8.40
CA ARG A 24 -16.37 2.33 -7.83
C ARG A 24 -15.06 2.65 -7.09
N TRP A 25 -14.46 1.69 -6.41
CA TRP A 25 -13.19 1.91 -5.68
C TRP A 25 -12.02 2.11 -6.64
N ASP A 26 -11.80 1.13 -7.53
CA ASP A 26 -10.64 1.08 -8.41
C ASP A 26 -10.66 2.25 -9.41
N ALA A 27 -11.82 2.53 -10.01
CA ALA A 27 -11.98 3.65 -10.94
C ALA A 27 -11.85 5.01 -10.25
N LEU A 28 -12.31 5.16 -9.00
CA LEU A 28 -12.20 6.41 -8.25
C LEU A 28 -10.74 6.69 -7.86
N LEU A 29 -9.98 5.69 -7.45
CA LEU A 29 -8.55 5.82 -7.18
C LEU A 29 -7.79 6.19 -8.46
N GLU A 30 -8.00 5.45 -9.56
CA GLU A 30 -7.32 5.71 -10.84
C GLU A 30 -7.64 7.11 -11.37
N SER A 31 -8.92 7.53 -11.34
CA SER A 31 -9.33 8.87 -11.79
C SER A 31 -8.77 9.98 -10.90
N SER A 32 -8.79 9.84 -9.57
CA SER A 32 -8.24 10.84 -8.65
C SER A 32 -6.74 10.99 -8.84
N TRP A 33 -6.03 9.87 -9.03
CA TRP A 33 -4.58 9.88 -9.32
C TRP A 33 -4.27 10.57 -10.65
N ASN A 34 -5.04 10.30 -11.70
CA ASN A 34 -4.88 10.96 -13.00
C ASN A 34 -5.11 12.47 -12.90
N VAL A 35 -6.18 12.91 -12.22
CA VAL A 35 -6.47 14.33 -11.99
C VAL A 35 -5.34 15.02 -11.23
N ALA A 36 -4.78 14.37 -10.20
CA ALA A 36 -3.64 14.92 -9.44
C ALA A 36 -2.37 15.04 -10.32
N CYS A 37 -2.13 14.06 -11.19
CA CYS A 37 -1.03 14.12 -12.15
C CYS A 37 -1.23 15.21 -13.22
N GLU A 38 -2.44 15.39 -13.73
CA GLU A 38 -2.79 16.46 -14.69
C GLU A 38 -2.62 17.86 -14.10
N LYS A 39 -2.82 18.01 -12.80
CA LYS A 39 -2.52 19.24 -12.04
C LYS A 39 -1.02 19.47 -11.81
N GLY A 40 -0.16 18.53 -12.23
CA GLY A 40 1.29 18.65 -12.09
C GLY A 40 1.84 18.34 -10.69
N LEU A 41 1.07 17.64 -9.84
CA LEU A 41 1.50 17.31 -8.48
C LEU A 41 2.52 16.15 -8.43
N SER A 42 2.52 15.29 -9.45
CA SER A 42 3.60 14.29 -9.62
C SER A 42 4.85 14.96 -10.16
N ARG A 43 6.03 14.62 -9.60
CA ARG A 43 7.32 15.18 -10.04
C ARG A 43 7.67 14.85 -11.49
N TYR A 44 7.14 13.74 -12.00
CA TYR A 44 7.40 13.28 -13.36
C TYR A 44 6.28 12.37 -13.87
N SER A 45 6.23 12.18 -15.18
CA SER A 45 5.27 11.30 -15.84
C SER A 45 5.84 9.88 -15.98
N LEU A 46 5.00 8.87 -15.84
CA LEU A 46 5.35 7.47 -16.13
C LEU A 46 4.92 7.02 -17.53
N LYS A 47 4.76 7.96 -18.47
CA LYS A 47 4.48 7.64 -19.87
C LYS A 47 5.68 6.92 -20.49
N ASN A 48 5.43 5.79 -21.15
CA ASN A 48 6.42 5.00 -21.88
C ASN A 48 7.59 4.48 -21.03
N VAL A 49 7.36 4.13 -19.75
CA VAL A 49 8.38 3.49 -18.91
C VAL A 49 8.80 2.16 -19.53
N PRO A 50 10.06 1.99 -19.96
CA PRO A 50 10.53 0.74 -20.51
C PRO A 50 10.55 -0.33 -19.43
N PHE A 51 10.08 -1.52 -19.78
CA PHE A 51 10.09 -2.68 -18.91
C PHE A 51 10.55 -3.93 -19.66
N ARG A 52 11.02 -4.92 -18.91
CA ARG A 52 11.39 -6.24 -19.43
C ARG A 52 11.10 -7.31 -18.39
N VAL A 53 10.56 -8.43 -18.85
CA VAL A 53 10.53 -9.67 -18.06
C VAL A 53 11.88 -10.34 -18.22
N ILE A 54 12.61 -10.51 -17.12
CA ILE A 54 13.93 -11.14 -17.10
C ILE A 54 13.74 -12.64 -17.38
N PRO A 55 14.43 -13.21 -18.39
CA PRO A 55 14.34 -14.64 -18.69
C PRO A 55 14.76 -15.49 -17.49
N GLY A 56 14.06 -16.60 -17.29
CA GLY A 56 14.35 -17.56 -16.23
C GLY A 56 13.10 -17.97 -15.46
N LYS A 57 13.27 -18.90 -14.53
CA LYS A 57 12.19 -19.53 -13.75
C LYS A 57 11.24 -18.50 -13.11
N TYR A 58 11.79 -17.42 -12.56
CA TYR A 58 11.03 -16.45 -11.77
C TYR A 58 10.42 -15.30 -12.57
N GLY A 59 10.83 -15.11 -13.83
CA GLY A 59 10.25 -14.09 -14.71
C GLY A 59 10.22 -12.68 -14.09
N PHE A 60 11.29 -12.24 -13.41
CA PHE A 60 11.28 -10.96 -12.71
C PHE A 60 10.95 -9.79 -13.64
N LEU A 61 10.03 -8.91 -13.24
CA LEU A 61 9.71 -7.70 -13.97
C LEU A 61 10.68 -6.58 -13.60
N ALA A 62 11.50 -6.15 -14.55
CA ALA A 62 12.37 -4.99 -14.40
C ALA A 62 11.74 -3.77 -15.09
N LYS A 63 11.64 -2.64 -14.37
CA LYS A 63 11.19 -1.34 -14.91
C LYS A 63 12.29 -0.30 -14.70
N LEU A 64 12.54 0.52 -15.71
CA LEU A 64 13.51 1.62 -15.62
C LEU A 64 12.76 2.95 -15.57
N VAL A 65 12.72 3.56 -14.39
CA VAL A 65 12.20 4.92 -14.18
C VAL A 65 13.39 5.84 -13.91
N CYS A 66 13.90 6.49 -14.95
CA CYS A 66 15.13 7.30 -14.87
C CYS A 66 14.98 8.50 -13.93
N GLU A 67 13.79 9.07 -13.88
CA GLU A 67 13.43 10.27 -13.13
C GLU A 67 13.46 10.02 -11.61
N ARG A 68 13.37 8.75 -11.17
CA ARG A 68 13.52 8.35 -9.75
C ARG A 68 14.90 8.62 -9.16
N ARG A 69 15.89 9.01 -9.97
CA ARG A 69 17.16 9.54 -9.46
C ARG A 69 16.96 10.79 -8.59
N ILE A 70 15.86 11.52 -8.79
CA ILE A 70 15.48 12.70 -8.00
C ILE A 70 14.56 12.25 -6.84
N ARG A 71 15.09 11.44 -5.93
CA ARG A 71 14.37 11.04 -4.70
C ARG A 71 14.82 11.90 -3.53
N ARG A 72 13.93 12.06 -2.54
CA ARG A 72 14.32 12.56 -1.22
C ARG A 72 15.35 11.61 -0.60
N GLU A 73 16.40 12.18 -0.02
CA GLU A 73 17.35 11.41 0.79
C GLU A 73 16.62 10.74 1.96
N PRO A 74 16.82 9.43 2.17
CA PRO A 74 16.27 8.76 3.35
C PRO A 74 16.72 9.44 4.63
N LEU A 75 15.83 9.48 5.63
CA LEU A 75 16.23 9.79 6.99
C LEU A 75 17.30 8.77 7.44
N ALA A 76 18.29 9.25 8.17
CA ALA A 76 19.37 8.41 8.70
C ALA A 76 18.89 7.62 9.92
N PHE A 77 18.06 6.61 9.66
CA PHE A 77 17.48 5.78 10.70
C PHE A 77 18.58 5.04 11.48
N GLN A 78 18.55 5.17 12.80
CA GLN A 78 19.37 4.46 13.79
C GLN A 78 18.70 3.17 14.29
N GLY A 79 17.39 3.00 14.10
CA GLY A 79 16.65 1.85 14.62
C GLY A 79 15.35 1.56 13.88
N LEU A 80 14.74 0.40 14.18
CA LEU A 80 13.42 0.03 13.64
C LEU A 80 12.29 0.83 14.29
N GLN A 81 12.49 1.31 15.52
CA GLN A 81 11.53 2.10 16.27
C GLN A 81 12.18 3.43 16.59
N GLU A 82 11.91 4.42 15.75
CA GLU A 82 12.33 5.79 15.99
C GLU A 82 11.13 6.67 16.31
N PRO A 83 11.26 7.58 17.28
CA PRO A 83 10.18 8.49 17.63
C PRO A 83 9.82 9.37 16.43
N PHE A 84 8.53 9.65 16.29
CA PHE A 84 8.07 10.63 15.32
C PHE A 84 8.67 12.00 15.63
N ASP A 85 9.15 12.67 14.59
CA ASP A 85 9.68 14.03 14.68
C ASP A 85 8.67 14.98 14.01
N PRO A 86 7.94 15.80 14.79
CA PRO A 86 6.97 16.74 14.25
C PRO A 86 7.60 17.84 13.42
N ASP A 87 8.91 18.14 13.57
CA ASP A 87 9.61 19.18 12.84
C ASP A 87 10.10 18.71 11.47
N ALA A 88 10.42 17.42 11.35
CA ALA A 88 10.75 16.75 10.10
C ALA A 88 9.58 16.76 9.11
N PHE A 89 9.83 16.30 7.88
CA PHE A 89 8.74 16.10 6.94
C PHE A 89 7.82 14.98 7.42
N HIS A 90 6.51 15.25 7.44
CA HIS A 90 5.47 14.26 7.64
C HIS A 90 4.25 14.57 6.76
N PHE A 91 3.46 13.54 6.48
CA PHE A 91 2.29 13.64 5.58
C PHE A 91 1.16 14.51 6.14
N GLY A 92 1.07 14.72 7.45
CA GLY A 92 0.11 15.67 8.03
C GLY A 92 0.31 17.14 7.57
N ARG A 93 1.42 17.46 6.90
CA ARG A 93 1.69 18.79 6.32
C ARG A 93 1.25 18.94 4.86
N VAL A 94 0.86 17.86 4.19
CA VAL A 94 0.45 17.90 2.78
C VAL A 94 -1.06 18.05 2.65
N LYS A 95 -1.52 18.71 1.58
CA LYS A 95 -2.96 18.98 1.35
C LYS A 95 -3.37 18.76 -0.08
N GLU A 96 -2.59 19.25 -1.04
CA GLU A 96 -2.92 19.17 -2.46
C GLU A 96 -2.80 17.74 -3.00
N GLU A 97 -1.93 16.94 -2.39
CA GLU A 97 -1.63 15.56 -2.75
C GLU A 97 -2.64 14.55 -2.21
N ILE A 98 -3.61 14.96 -1.38
CA ILE A 98 -4.64 14.05 -0.88
C ILE A 98 -5.59 13.68 -2.02
N LEU A 99 -5.62 12.39 -2.36
CA LEU A 99 -6.48 11.85 -3.41
C LEU A 99 -7.87 11.54 -2.85
N LEU A 100 -7.91 10.83 -1.71
CA LEU A 100 -9.12 10.30 -1.09
C LEU A 100 -8.99 10.31 0.43
N ASP A 101 -10.08 10.55 1.14
CA ASP A 101 -10.19 10.23 2.56
C ASP A 101 -10.64 8.78 2.70
N ILE A 102 -10.01 8.04 3.59
CA ILE A 102 -10.31 6.63 3.86
C ILE A 102 -10.99 6.54 5.22
N VAL A 103 -12.15 5.90 5.25
CA VAL A 103 -12.95 5.70 6.45
C VAL A 103 -12.99 4.22 6.76
N ASP A 104 -12.55 3.83 7.96
CA ASP A 104 -12.79 2.49 8.46
C ASP A 104 -14.27 2.35 8.86
N GLY A 105 -14.99 1.58 8.08
CA GLY A 105 -16.42 1.45 8.22
C GLY A 105 -16.88 0.52 9.34
N ASP A 106 -15.95 -0.21 9.94
CA ASP A 106 -16.18 -1.10 11.07
C ASP A 106 -15.76 -0.45 12.40
N SER A 107 -15.17 0.75 12.35
CA SER A 107 -14.77 1.53 13.53
C SER A 107 -16.00 2.04 14.30
N GLU A 108 -15.91 2.04 15.63
CA GLU A 108 -16.97 2.59 16.50
C GLU A 108 -17.04 4.12 16.40
N ASP A 109 -15.89 4.79 16.16
CA ASP A 109 -15.81 6.22 15.88
C ASP A 109 -15.00 6.50 14.59
N PRO A 110 -15.63 6.34 13.41
CA PRO A 110 -14.97 6.58 12.13
C PRO A 110 -14.60 8.05 11.89
N THR A 111 -15.09 8.97 12.72
CA THR A 111 -14.87 10.40 12.53
C THR A 111 -13.62 10.91 13.22
N GLU A 112 -13.11 10.19 14.23
CA GLU A 112 -11.82 10.49 14.85
C GLU A 112 -10.63 9.89 14.07
N GLU A 113 -10.88 8.87 13.24
CA GLU A 113 -9.84 8.20 12.46
C GLU A 113 -9.62 8.86 11.09
N GLU A 114 -8.78 9.89 11.05
CA GLU A 114 -8.44 10.58 9.80
C GLU A 114 -7.35 9.81 9.02
N HIS A 115 -7.77 8.88 8.16
CA HIS A 115 -6.87 8.19 7.23
C HIS A 115 -6.89 8.84 5.83
N GLY A 116 -5.71 8.98 5.23
CA GLY A 116 -5.56 9.59 3.90
C GLY A 116 -4.96 8.64 2.87
N LEU A 117 -5.48 8.66 1.65
CA LEU A 117 -4.78 8.14 0.48
C LEU A 117 -4.18 9.30 -0.30
N LEU A 118 -2.86 9.37 -0.35
CA LEU A 118 -2.11 10.47 -0.93
C LEU A 118 -1.43 10.04 -2.24
N LEU A 119 -1.22 10.98 -3.14
CA LEU A 119 -0.36 10.79 -4.30
C LEU A 119 1.07 10.51 -3.84
N ASN A 120 1.67 9.44 -4.35
CA ASN A 120 3.13 9.33 -4.27
C ASN A 120 3.73 10.25 -5.34
N VAL A 121 4.15 11.46 -4.93
CA VAL A 121 4.73 12.47 -5.84
C VAL A 121 6.00 12.01 -6.56
N SER A 122 6.63 10.92 -6.12
CA SER A 122 7.70 10.22 -6.84
C SER A 122 7.20 8.81 -7.19
N PRO A 123 6.31 8.66 -8.18
CA PRO A 123 5.69 7.38 -8.46
C PRO A 123 6.71 6.40 -9.08
N PHE A 124 6.51 5.10 -8.90
CA PHE A 124 7.26 4.04 -9.61
C PHE A 124 6.37 3.18 -10.51
N GLU A 125 5.06 3.32 -10.34
CA GLU A 125 4.03 2.66 -11.11
C GLU A 125 2.86 3.64 -11.30
N VAL A 126 2.09 3.45 -12.37
CA VAL A 126 0.80 4.15 -12.53
C VAL A 126 -0.05 3.90 -11.29
N THR A 127 -0.83 4.88 -10.83
CA THR A 127 -1.61 4.83 -9.57
C THR A 127 -0.80 4.72 -8.27
N SER A 128 0.53 4.84 -8.32
CA SER A 128 1.36 4.82 -7.11
C SER A 128 0.88 5.89 -6.12
N SER A 129 0.45 5.42 -4.96
CA SER A 129 -0.18 6.19 -3.89
C SER A 129 0.38 5.77 -2.53
N LEU A 130 0.07 6.54 -1.49
CA LEU A 130 0.49 6.32 -0.12
C LEU A 130 -0.76 6.24 0.76
N LEU A 131 -1.05 5.09 1.35
CA LEU A 131 -2.04 4.99 2.41
C LEU A 131 -1.37 5.46 3.70
N VAL A 132 -1.92 6.49 4.34
CA VAL A 132 -1.42 7.10 5.58
C VAL A 132 -2.50 6.92 6.65
N PRO A 133 -2.42 5.84 7.45
CA PRO A 133 -3.32 5.64 8.57
C PRO A 133 -3.07 6.72 9.63
N PHE A 134 -4.14 7.28 10.22
CA PHE A 134 -4.03 8.21 11.34
C PHE A 134 -3.12 9.41 10.99
N ALA A 135 -3.41 10.05 9.85
CA ALA A 135 -2.51 10.99 9.18
C ALA A 135 -2.15 12.22 10.04
N HIS A 136 -2.94 12.49 11.08
CA HIS A 136 -2.77 13.63 11.99
C HIS A 136 -2.25 13.24 13.39
N ASP A 137 -2.16 11.94 13.70
CA ASP A 137 -1.68 11.42 15.00
C ASP A 137 -0.15 11.51 15.14
N GLY A 138 0.58 11.69 14.04
CA GLY A 138 2.05 11.68 14.05
C GLY A 138 2.62 10.33 14.48
N ARG A 139 2.04 9.22 14.00
CA ARG A 139 2.55 7.89 14.33
C ARG A 139 3.87 7.62 13.59
N PRO A 140 4.93 7.10 14.24
CA PRO A 140 6.18 6.78 13.57
C PRO A 140 5.98 5.64 12.56
N GLN A 141 6.96 5.43 11.67
CA GLN A 141 6.95 4.36 10.65
C GLN A 141 7.19 2.98 11.29
N VAL A 142 6.30 2.55 12.18
CA VAL A 142 6.32 1.28 12.90
C VAL A 142 5.02 0.55 12.58
N LEU A 143 5.12 -0.73 12.18
CA LEU A 143 3.94 -1.50 11.83
C LEU A 143 3.10 -1.75 13.10
N ALA A 144 1.85 -1.30 13.08
CA ALA A 144 0.88 -1.46 14.15
C ALA A 144 -0.30 -2.35 13.71
N PRO A 145 -0.97 -3.09 14.62
CA PRO A 145 -2.06 -3.99 14.28
C PRO A 145 -3.23 -3.31 13.55
N ASP A 146 -3.65 -2.14 14.02
CA ASP A 146 -4.72 -1.33 13.43
C ASP A 146 -4.38 -0.86 12.00
N ALA A 147 -3.14 -0.38 11.81
CA ALA A 147 -2.63 0.05 10.52
C ALA A 147 -2.49 -1.10 9.52
N LEU A 148 -2.06 -2.28 10.00
CA LEU A 148 -2.02 -3.49 9.18
C LEU A 148 -3.43 -3.93 8.79
N ARG A 149 -4.39 -3.91 9.72
CA ARG A 149 -5.80 -4.22 9.43
C ARG A 149 -6.37 -3.28 8.37
N LEU A 150 -6.15 -1.97 8.50
CA LEU A 150 -6.59 -0.99 7.49
C LEU A 150 -5.95 -1.26 6.12
N ALA A 151 -4.66 -1.58 6.07
CA ALA A 151 -3.96 -1.93 4.82
C ALA A 151 -4.51 -3.22 4.18
N LEU A 152 -4.89 -4.22 4.98
CA LEU A 152 -5.56 -5.43 4.49
C LEU A 152 -6.95 -5.12 3.96
N LEU A 153 -7.76 -4.36 4.70
CA LEU A 153 -9.09 -3.91 4.24
C LEU A 153 -8.99 -3.14 2.92
N PHE A 154 -8.00 -2.27 2.78
CA PHE A 154 -7.75 -1.47 1.58
C PHE A 154 -7.57 -2.34 0.33
N VAL A 155 -6.81 -3.45 0.44
CA VAL A 155 -6.63 -4.38 -0.69
C VAL A 155 -7.85 -5.28 -0.88
N LEU A 156 -8.43 -5.79 0.21
CA LEU A 156 -9.55 -6.74 0.15
C LEU A 156 -10.87 -6.10 -0.28
N ASN A 157 -11.02 -4.77 -0.17
CA ASN A 157 -12.17 -4.03 -0.72
C ASN A 157 -11.99 -3.68 -2.21
N SER A 158 -10.83 -3.97 -2.81
CA SER A 158 -10.61 -3.78 -4.24
C SER A 158 -11.18 -4.95 -5.04
N SER A 159 -11.84 -4.61 -6.14
CA SER A 159 -12.32 -5.58 -7.11
C SER A 159 -11.22 -6.04 -8.08
N SER A 160 -10.02 -5.45 -7.97
CA SER A 160 -8.90 -5.73 -8.86
C SER A 160 -7.85 -6.61 -8.19
N PRO A 161 -7.50 -7.76 -8.79
CA PRO A 161 -6.36 -8.55 -8.33
C PRO A 161 -5.00 -7.89 -8.61
N ASP A 162 -4.97 -6.70 -9.21
CA ASP A 162 -3.73 -5.99 -9.55
C ASP A 162 -3.27 -5.01 -8.47
N LEU A 163 -4.18 -4.63 -7.55
CA LEU A 163 -3.85 -3.75 -6.44
C LEU A 163 -2.92 -4.45 -5.44
N ARG A 164 -1.82 -3.78 -5.12
CA ARG A 164 -0.86 -4.23 -4.13
C ARG A 164 -0.62 -3.13 -3.11
N ILE A 165 -0.36 -3.53 -1.88
CA ILE A 165 0.08 -2.66 -0.80
C ILE A 165 1.39 -3.20 -0.20
N GLY A 166 2.27 -2.30 0.22
CA GLY A 166 3.55 -2.66 0.80
C GLY A 166 4.00 -1.68 1.87
N PHE A 167 4.72 -2.18 2.86
CA PHE A 167 5.27 -1.40 3.97
C PHE A 167 6.79 -1.51 3.96
N ASN A 168 7.48 -0.36 4.03
CA ASN A 168 8.92 -0.31 4.26
C ASN A 168 9.15 0.17 5.70
N CYS A 169 9.88 -0.59 6.50
CA CYS A 169 10.31 -0.11 7.82
C CYS A 169 11.55 0.80 7.68
N PRO A 170 11.90 1.59 8.72
CA PRO A 170 13.08 2.46 8.78
C PRO A 170 14.37 1.88 8.19
N LEU A 171 14.71 0.65 8.53
CA LEU A 171 15.94 -0.03 8.07
C LEU A 171 15.74 -0.87 6.80
N ALA A 172 14.57 -0.79 6.15
CA ALA A 172 14.23 -1.50 4.92
C ALA A 172 13.73 -0.55 3.82
N GLY A 173 14.38 0.60 3.67
CA GLY A 173 14.16 1.50 2.52
C GLY A 173 13.01 2.52 2.69
N ALA A 174 12.48 2.68 3.90
CA ALA A 174 11.66 3.84 4.23
C ALA A 174 12.46 5.15 4.06
N THR A 175 11.76 6.24 3.76
CA THR A 175 12.39 7.56 3.59
C THR A 175 11.76 8.64 4.46
N VAL A 176 10.65 8.35 5.12
CA VAL A 176 9.88 9.27 5.95
C VAL A 176 9.51 8.52 7.23
N ASN A 177 9.67 9.17 8.39
CA ASN A 177 9.25 8.62 9.68
C ASN A 177 7.83 9.07 10.02
N HIS A 178 6.86 8.63 9.23
CA HIS A 178 5.43 8.86 9.48
C HIS A 178 4.67 7.67 8.89
N LEU A 179 3.84 7.00 9.68
CA LEU A 179 3.20 5.73 9.33
C LEU A 179 2.51 5.77 7.95
N HIS A 180 3.03 4.99 7.01
CA HIS A 180 2.47 4.89 5.67
C HIS A 180 2.77 3.55 4.99
N PHE A 181 1.91 3.21 4.05
CA PHE A 181 2.06 2.10 3.12
C PHE A 181 2.10 2.63 1.68
N HIS A 182 2.82 1.94 0.81
CA HIS A 182 2.80 2.18 -0.62
C HIS A 182 1.72 1.32 -1.27
N ALA A 183 0.84 1.94 -2.06
CA ALA A 183 -0.18 1.24 -2.84
C ALA A 183 0.03 1.50 -4.34
N TYR A 184 -0.22 0.50 -5.18
CA TYR A 184 -0.15 0.62 -6.64
C TYR A 184 -0.85 -0.54 -7.34
N TYR A 185 -1.34 -0.30 -8.56
CA TYR A 185 -1.82 -1.36 -9.45
C TYR A 185 -0.68 -1.81 -10.35
N LEU A 186 -0.42 -3.11 -10.38
CA LEU A 186 0.51 -3.69 -11.36
C LEU A 186 -0.22 -4.79 -12.15
N ARG A 187 -0.57 -4.45 -13.40
CA ARG A 187 -1.26 -5.33 -14.37
C ARG A 187 -0.31 -6.38 -14.98
N HIS A 188 0.42 -7.09 -14.12
CA HIS A 188 1.35 -8.16 -14.45
C HIS A 188 1.43 -9.12 -13.26
N ARG A 189 1.22 -10.41 -13.49
CA ARG A 189 1.32 -11.44 -12.43
C ARG A 189 2.79 -11.74 -12.15
N LEU A 190 3.19 -11.62 -10.89
CA LEU A 190 4.52 -11.99 -10.44
C LEU A 190 4.55 -13.47 -10.07
N TYR A 191 5.70 -14.13 -10.28
CA TYR A 191 5.89 -15.53 -9.89
C TYR A 191 5.52 -15.81 -8.43
N ILE A 192 5.82 -14.86 -7.53
CA ILE A 192 5.57 -14.98 -6.09
C ILE A 192 4.08 -15.18 -5.76
N GLU A 193 3.16 -14.69 -6.59
CA GLU A 193 1.71 -14.79 -6.36
C GLU A 193 1.19 -16.23 -6.52
N GLY A 194 1.94 -17.10 -7.21
CA GLY A 194 1.60 -18.52 -7.38
C GLY A 194 2.75 -19.46 -6.99
N ALA A 195 3.75 -18.96 -6.26
CA ALA A 195 4.91 -19.75 -5.87
C ALA A 195 4.51 -20.80 -4.82
N GLU A 196 5.10 -22.00 -4.94
CA GLU A 196 4.86 -23.08 -3.99
C GLU A 196 5.31 -22.67 -2.58
N SER A 197 4.39 -22.78 -1.63
CA SER A 197 4.63 -22.56 -0.21
C SER A 197 4.51 -23.86 0.58
N VAL A 198 5.17 -23.90 1.72
CA VAL A 198 5.10 -24.99 2.69
C VAL A 198 4.78 -24.42 4.07
N ASN A 199 3.94 -25.13 4.83
CA ASN A 199 3.63 -24.72 6.19
C ASN A 199 4.90 -24.85 7.05
N LEU A 200 5.28 -23.76 7.71
CA LEU A 200 6.44 -23.74 8.59
C LEU A 200 6.03 -24.10 10.02
N LYS A 201 5.04 -23.37 10.57
CA LYS A 201 4.46 -23.62 11.89
C LYS A 201 3.20 -22.78 12.10
N GLY A 202 2.11 -23.42 12.55
CA GLY A 202 0.85 -22.70 12.83
C GLY A 202 0.35 -21.94 11.58
N PRO A 203 -0.01 -20.65 11.68
CA PRO A 203 -0.46 -19.87 10.53
C PRO A 203 0.67 -19.42 9.61
N VAL A 204 1.93 -19.72 9.94
CA VAL A 204 3.11 -19.24 9.20
C VAL A 204 3.53 -20.24 8.13
N TRP A 205 3.65 -19.75 6.90
CA TRP A 205 4.15 -20.48 5.75
C TRP A 205 5.45 -19.85 5.23
N THR A 206 6.19 -20.59 4.40
CA THR A 206 7.39 -20.10 3.71
C THR A 206 7.42 -20.57 2.26
N LEU A 207 8.10 -19.83 1.40
CA LEU A 207 8.32 -20.21 0.01
C LEU A 207 9.36 -21.33 -0.08
N LYS A 208 9.09 -22.36 -0.89
CA LYS A 208 9.95 -23.56 -1.01
C LYS A 208 11.16 -23.35 -1.92
N ASP A 209 10.98 -22.61 -3.00
CA ASP A 209 11.99 -22.44 -4.06
C ASP A 209 11.87 -21.05 -4.70
N TYR A 210 12.08 -20.03 -3.88
CA TYR A 210 12.10 -18.61 -4.26
C TYR A 210 13.36 -17.95 -3.68
N PRO A 211 14.03 -17.02 -4.41
CA PRO A 211 15.34 -16.52 -4.00
C PRO A 211 15.29 -15.55 -2.81
N VAL A 212 14.10 -15.05 -2.47
CA VAL A 212 13.88 -14.23 -1.27
C VAL A 212 13.24 -15.11 -0.20
N LYS A 213 13.87 -15.17 0.98
CA LYS A 213 13.28 -15.84 2.15
C LYS A 213 12.10 -15.00 2.64
N SER A 214 10.94 -15.62 2.76
CA SER A 214 9.71 -14.93 3.10
C SER A 214 8.88 -15.76 4.08
N PHE A 215 8.27 -15.08 5.04
CA PHE A 215 7.13 -15.62 5.78
C PHE A 215 5.84 -15.20 5.07
N LEU A 216 4.88 -16.10 5.04
CA LEU A 216 3.59 -15.90 4.41
C LEU A 216 2.48 -16.20 5.41
N PHE A 217 1.40 -15.45 5.27
CA PHE A 217 0.14 -15.65 5.97
C PHE A 217 -0.97 -15.63 4.91
N TYR A 218 -1.95 -16.50 5.08
CA TYR A 218 -3.13 -16.54 4.23
C TYR A 218 -4.30 -15.95 4.98
N VAL A 219 -5.12 -15.18 4.27
CA VAL A 219 -6.36 -14.60 4.79
C VAL A 219 -7.47 -15.25 3.98
N GLU A 220 -8.28 -16.09 4.62
CA GLU A 220 -9.31 -16.90 3.99
C GLU A 220 -10.71 -16.36 4.27
N GLY A 221 -10.87 -15.53 5.30
CA GLY A 221 -12.13 -14.85 5.58
C GLY A 221 -12.01 -13.70 6.58
N ASN A 222 -13.18 -13.12 6.92
CA ASN A 222 -13.26 -11.98 7.82
C ASN A 222 -12.75 -12.27 9.24
N ASP A 223 -12.83 -13.52 9.70
CA ASP A 223 -12.36 -13.91 11.03
C ASP A 223 -10.83 -13.71 11.17
N ASP A 224 -10.08 -13.83 10.08
CA ASP A 224 -8.63 -13.58 10.04
C ASP A 224 -8.27 -12.08 10.15
N LEU A 225 -9.25 -11.19 9.98
CA LEU A 225 -9.10 -9.73 10.09
C LEU A 225 -9.55 -9.20 11.45
N SER A 226 -10.07 -10.08 12.32
CA SER A 226 -10.48 -9.69 13.67
C SER A 226 -9.27 -9.31 14.52
N PRO A 227 -9.37 -8.30 15.41
CA PRO A 227 -8.33 -8.02 16.37
C PRO A 227 -8.01 -9.29 17.15
N THR A 228 -6.73 -9.57 17.36
CA THR A 228 -6.34 -10.66 18.26
C THR A 228 -6.80 -10.28 19.66
N VAL A 229 -7.79 -11.00 20.18
CA VAL A 229 -8.19 -10.89 21.58
C VAL A 229 -7.01 -11.45 22.38
N GLU A 230 -6.25 -10.58 23.05
CA GLU A 230 -5.28 -10.98 24.07
C GLU A 230 -5.98 -11.54 25.31
#